data_AF-I8QUR1-F1
#
_entry.id   AF-I8QUR1-F1
#
_cell.length_a   1.000
_cell.length_b   1.000
_cell.length_c   1.000
_cell.angle_alpha   90.00
_cell.angle_beta   90.00
_cell.angle_gamma   90.00
#
_symmetry.space_group_name_H-M   'P 1'
#
loop_
_entity.id
_entity.type
_entity.pdbx_description
1 polymer ?
#
loop_
_entity_poly.entity_id
_entity_poly.type
_entity_poly.pdbx_seq_one_letter_code
_entity_poly.pdbx_strand_id
1 'polypeptide(L)' 'MATGETGFSDIVYDLISVQYHALKAGHDYGQYVRDAENADQREIADFFRTVMKEDSERARACHRYLAHLSGTPAAGPAVT' A
#
# COMPACT_ATOMS: atom_id res chain seq x y z
N MET A 1 -9.26 -15.75 -9.51
CA MET A 1 -10.45 -16.05 -8.69
C MET A 1 -11.40 -14.89 -8.85
N ALA A 2 -12.69 -15.14 -9.04
CA ALA A 2 -13.67 -14.07 -8.89
C ALA A 2 -13.76 -13.74 -7.39
N THR A 3 -13.56 -12.49 -7.02
CA THR A 3 -13.57 -12.00 -5.61
C THR A 3 -14.86 -12.36 -4.87
N GLY A 4 -15.96 -12.60 -5.59
CA GLY A 4 -17.23 -13.11 -5.05
C GLY A 4 -17.12 -14.38 -4.20
N GLU A 5 -16.09 -15.21 -4.37
CA GLU A 5 -15.85 -16.40 -3.52
C GLU A 5 -15.22 -16.07 -2.16
N THR A 6 -14.55 -14.92 -2.03
CA THR A 6 -13.90 -14.49 -0.78
C THR A 6 -14.84 -13.70 0.13
N GLY A 7 -15.98 -13.25 -0.40
CA GLY A 7 -16.92 -12.36 0.27
C GLY A 7 -16.47 -10.90 0.36
N PHE A 8 -15.27 -10.55 -0.11
CA PHE A 8 -14.86 -9.16 -0.30
C PHE A 8 -15.24 -8.70 -1.70
N SER A 9 -15.66 -7.44 -1.83
CA SER A 9 -15.81 -6.78 -3.13
C SER A 9 -14.45 -6.55 -3.80
N ASP A 10 -14.45 -6.38 -5.13
CA ASP A 10 -13.25 -6.00 -5.89
C ASP A 10 -12.60 -4.73 -5.35
N ILE A 11 -13.40 -3.70 -5.02
CA ILE A 11 -12.87 -2.42 -4.51
C ILE A 11 -12.12 -2.62 -3.19
N VAL A 12 -12.64 -3.43 -2.28
CA VAL A 12 -11.95 -3.73 -1.01
C VAL A 12 -10.69 -4.53 -1.25
N TYR A 13 -10.74 -5.53 -2.13
CA TYR A 13 -9.57 -6.34 -2.50
C TYR A 13 -8.46 -5.46 -3.11
N ASP A 14 -8.80 -4.55 -4.02
CA ASP A 14 -7.86 -3.65 -4.67
C ASP A 14 -7.21 -2.71 -3.66
N LEU A 15 -7.99 -2.13 -2.75
CA LEU A 15 -7.48 -1.26 -1.69
C LEU A 15 -6.55 -2.00 -0.71
N ILE A 16 -6.90 -3.23 -0.32
CA ILE A 16 -6.05 -4.07 0.53
C ILE A 16 -4.75 -4.40 -0.22
N SER A 17 -4.84 -4.76 -1.50
CA SER A 17 -3.68 -5.11 -2.31
C SER A 17 -2.70 -3.94 -2.42
N VAL A 18 -3.21 -2.74 -2.75
CA VAL A 18 -2.37 -1.52 -2.82
C VAL A 18 -1.76 -1.21 -1.45
N GLN A 19 -2.54 -1.28 -0.36
CA GLN A 19 -2.04 -1.05 0.98
C GLN A 19 -0.93 -2.03 1.36
N TYR A 20 -1.14 -3.32 1.12
CA TYR A 20 -0.17 -4.38 1.42
C TYR A 20 1.14 -4.15 0.66
N HIS A 21 1.09 -3.89 -0.64
CA HIS A 21 2.29 -3.68 -1.45
C HIS A 21 3.06 -2.43 -1.03
N ALA A 22 2.37 -1.34 -0.69
CA ALA A 22 3.02 -0.12 -0.21
C ALA A 22 3.70 -0.32 1.15
N LEU A 23 3.04 -1.02 2.08
CA LEU A 23 3.63 -1.35 3.38
C LEU A 23 4.81 -2.32 3.26
N LYS A 24 4.69 -3.31 2.36
CA LYS A 24 5.76 -4.28 2.10
C LYS A 24 7.00 -3.60 1.52
N ALA A 25 6.83 -2.76 0.50
CA ALA A 25 7.95 -2.02 -0.10
C ALA A 25 8.58 -1.05 0.92
N GLY A 26 7.76 -0.44 1.79
CA GLY A 26 8.17 0.37 2.94
C GLY A 26 9.27 -0.26 3.81
N HIS A 27 9.21 -1.58 4.02
CA HIS A 27 10.19 -2.32 4.80
C HIS A 27 11.58 -2.35 4.15
N ASP A 28 11.63 -2.36 2.81
CA ASP A 28 12.86 -2.56 2.05
C ASP A 28 13.53 -1.23 1.66
N TYR A 29 12.79 -0.11 1.60
CA TYR A 29 13.34 1.20 1.18
C TYR A 29 14.53 1.67 2.02
N GLY A 30 14.55 1.35 3.33
CA GLY A 30 15.69 1.70 4.17
C GLY A 30 17.00 1.08 3.67
N GLN A 31 16.94 -0.14 3.13
CA GLN A 31 18.10 -0.78 2.49
C GLN A 31 18.45 -0.08 1.17
N TYR A 32 17.46 0.25 0.33
CA TYR A 32 17.71 0.91 -0.96
C TYR A 32 18.35 2.29 -0.80
N VAL A 33 17.92 3.06 0.20
CA VAL A 33 18.54 4.33 0.56
C VAL A 33 20.00 4.12 0.98
N ARG A 34 20.27 3.15 1.87
CA ARG A 34 21.65 2.83 2.30
C ARG A 34 22.53 2.39 1.13
N ASP A 35 22.01 1.56 0.23
CA ASP A 35 22.76 1.09 -0.94
C ASP A 35 23.12 2.24 -1.88
N ALA A 36 22.18 3.17 -2.12
CA ALA A 36 22.43 4.36 -2.91
C ALA A 36 23.43 5.31 -2.25
N GLU A 37 23.35 5.51 -0.93
CA GLU A 37 24.30 6.32 -0.17
C GLU A 37 25.72 5.71 -0.18
N ASN A 38 25.83 4.41 0.03
CA ASN A 38 27.10 3.68 -0.02
C ASN A 38 27.76 3.69 -1.41
N ALA A 39 26.98 3.93 -2.46
CA ALA A 39 27.43 4.06 -3.85
C ALA A 39 27.64 5.53 -4.29
N ASP A 40 27.61 6.49 -3.36
CA ASP A 40 27.70 7.94 -3.61
C ASP A 40 26.61 8.49 -4.57
N GLN A 41 25.48 7.78 -4.72
CA GLN A 41 24.37 8.13 -5.60
C GLN A 41 23.29 8.93 -4.87
N ARG A 42 23.59 10.18 -4.51
CA ARG A 42 22.69 11.04 -3.69
C ARG A 42 21.31 11.25 -4.31
N GLU A 43 21.22 11.51 -5.62
CA GLU A 43 19.95 11.72 -6.30
C GLU A 43 19.06 10.46 -6.25
N ILE A 44 19.66 9.27 -6.33
CA ILE A 44 18.95 8.00 -6.23
C ILE A 44 18.47 7.75 -4.79
N ALA A 45 19.28 8.10 -3.79
CA ALA A 45 18.86 8.01 -2.38
C ALA A 45 17.65 8.92 -2.11
N ASP A 46 17.64 10.14 -2.64
CA ASP A 46 16.53 11.09 -2.51
C ASP A 46 15.28 10.63 -3.27
N PHE A 47 15.46 9.98 -4.43
CA PHE A 47 14.37 9.30 -5.12
C PHE A 47 13.75 8.21 -4.23
N PHE A 48 14.53 7.32 -3.62
CA PHE A 48 14.00 6.27 -2.75
C PHE A 48 13.30 6.82 -1.49
N ARG A 49 13.81 7.92 -0.91
CA ARG A 49 13.12 8.64 0.18
C ARG A 49 11.76 9.18 -0.26
N THR A 50 11.67 9.71 -1.48
CA THR A 50 10.42 10.21 -2.06
C THR A 50 9.43 9.07 -2.24
N VAL A 51 9.86 7.97 -2.85
CA VAL A 51 9.03 6.76 -3.01
C VAL A 51 8.54 6.24 -1.66
N MET A 52 9.40 6.17 -0.64
CA MET A 52 9.02 5.76 0.73
C MET A 52 7.92 6.65 1.32
N LYS A 53 8.02 7.96 1.13
CA LYS A 53 7.01 8.92 1.59
C LYS A 53 5.68 8.70 0.87
N GLU A 54 5.71 8.59 -0.44
CA GLU A 54 4.50 8.38 -1.27
C GLU A 54 3.79 7.07 -0.94
N ASP A 55 4.54 5.99 -0.73
CA ASP A 55 3.98 4.68 -0.35
C ASP A 55 3.36 4.72 1.05
N SER A 56 3.98 5.45 1.99
CA SER A 56 3.40 5.68 3.32
C SER A 56 2.07 6.46 3.24
N GLU A 57 1.99 7.46 2.37
CA GLU A 57 0.77 8.23 2.13
C GLU A 57 -0.31 7.39 1.45
N ARG A 58 0.06 6.56 0.47
CA ARG A 58 -0.84 5.63 -0.23
C ARG A 58 -1.42 4.60 0.73
N ALA A 59 -0.59 3.96 1.53
CA ALA A 59 -1.03 2.99 2.54
C ALA A 59 -2.03 3.63 3.52
N ARG A 60 -1.76 4.86 3.97
CA ARG A 60 -2.67 5.62 4.83
C ARG A 60 -4.00 5.96 4.13
N ALA A 61 -3.96 6.34 2.85
CA ALA A 61 -5.16 6.64 2.08
C ALA A 61 -6.04 5.39 1.91
N CYS A 62 -5.45 4.26 1.51
CA CYS A 62 -6.16 2.98 1.44
C CYS A 62 -6.80 2.62 2.77
N HIS A 63 -6.13 2.84 3.91
CA HIS A 63 -6.70 2.56 5.23
C HIS A 63 -7.97 3.38 5.49
N ARG A 64 -7.94 4.67 5.16
CA ARG A 64 -9.12 5.54 5.31
C ARG A 64 -10.29 5.09 4.44
N TYR A 65 -10.02 4.68 3.20
CA TYR A 65 -11.07 4.18 2.30
C TYR A 65 -11.64 2.85 2.78
N LEU A 66 -10.81 1.94 3.26
CA LEU A 66 -11.26 0.67 3.86
C LEU A 66 -12.14 0.91 5.09
N ALA A 67 -11.75 1.85 5.95
CA ALA A 67 -12.56 2.25 7.10
C ALA A 67 -13.90 2.87 6.68
N HIS A 68 -13.93 3.66 5.59
CA HIS A 68 -15.16 4.22 5.04
C HIS A 68 -16.10 3.15 4.45
N LEU A 69 -15.54 2.11 3.84
CA LEU A 69 -16.31 1.03 3.23
C LEU A 69 -16.83 0.01 4.25
N SER A 70 -16.15 -0.17 5.38
CA SER A 70 -16.49 -1.16 6.40
C SER A 70 -17.93 -1.01 6.88
N GLY A 71 -18.70 -2.11 6.90
CA GLY A 71 -20.13 -2.12 7.26
C GLY A 71 -21.08 -1.63 6.16
N THR A 72 -20.57 -1.24 4.98
CA THR A 72 -21.41 -0.80 3.85
C THR A 72 -21.58 -1.91 2.81
N PRO A 73 -22.74 -2.04 2.14
CA PRO A 73 -22.95 -3.06 1.10
C PRO A 73 -21.89 -3.09 0.00
N ALA A 74 -21.26 -1.94 -0.27
CA ALA A 74 -20.20 -1.80 -1.25
C ALA A 74 -18.92 -2.59 -0.88
N ALA A 75 -18.73 -2.95 0.39
CA ALA A 75 -17.56 -3.69 0.84
C ALA A 75 -17.63 -5.19 0.51
N GLY A 76 -18.84 -5.73 0.33
CA GLY A 76 -19.10 -7.16 0.16
C GLY A 76 -19.48 -7.87 1.47
N PRO A 77 -20.07 -9.08 1.39
CA PRO A 77 -20.67 -9.78 2.52
C PRO A 77 -19.71 -10.18 3.65
N ALA A 78 -18.39 -10.21 3.41
CA ALA A 78 -17.39 -10.51 4.44
C ALA A 78 -17.09 -9.33 5.37
N VAL A 79 -17.51 -8.11 4.99
CA VAL A 79 -17.17 -6.85 5.67
C VAL A 79 -18.40 -5.99 6.00
N THR A 80 -19.58 -6.45 5.61
CA THR A 80 -20.90 -5.93 6.01
C THR A 80 -21.47 -6.73 7.16
#